data_AF-A0A345ZKV3-F1
#
_entry.id   AF-A0A345ZKV3-F1
#
_cell.length_a   1.000
_cell.length_b   1.000
_cell.length_c   1.000
_cell.angle_alpha   90.00
_cell.angle_beta   90.00
_cell.angle_gamma   90.00
#
_symmetry.space_group_name_H-M   'P 1'
#
loop_
_entity.id
_entity.type
_entity.pdbx_description
1 polymer ?
#
loop_
_entity_poly.entity_id
_entity_poly.type
_entity_poly.pdbx_seq_one_letter_code
_entity_poly.pdbx_strand_id
1 'polypeptide(L)' 'MSGRRWSYKVVQVKPRMLGLRTEDVEATLAQLGQAGWELVNAVQAGLYTWLYMKKEI' A
#
# COMPACT_ATOMS: atom_id res chain seq x y z
N MET A 1 -27.69 -12.52 -6.43
CA MET A 1 -26.82 -11.44 -5.88
C MET A 1 -25.40 -11.71 -6.35
N SER A 2 -24.91 -10.99 -7.36
CA SER A 2 -23.49 -11.06 -7.71
C SER A 2 -22.75 -10.22 -6.68
N GLY A 3 -22.15 -10.86 -5.68
CA GLY A 3 -21.42 -10.16 -4.61
C GLY A 3 -20.18 -9.48 -5.19
N ARG A 4 -19.91 -8.24 -4.77
CA ARG A 4 -18.66 -7.54 -5.10
C ARG A 4 -17.47 -8.42 -4.71
N ARG A 5 -16.58 -8.70 -5.65
CA ARG A 5 -15.38 -9.50 -5.41
C ARG A 5 -14.21 -8.55 -5.19
N TRP A 6 -13.36 -8.87 -4.22
CA TRP A 6 -12.23 -8.03 -3.84
C TRP A 6 -10.92 -8.79 -4.05
N SER A 7 -9.95 -8.11 -4.65
CA SER A 7 -8.54 -8.50 -4.65
C SER A 7 -7.84 -7.80 -3.49
N TYR A 8 -6.89 -8.47 -2.85
CA TYR A 8 -6.08 -7.92 -1.78
C TYR A 8 -4.60 -8.05 -2.10
N LYS A 9 -3.81 -7.06 -1.67
CA LYS A 9 -2.35 -7.13 -1.72
C LYS A 9 -1.74 -6.43 -0.51
N VAL A 10 -0.55 -6.87 -0.13
CA VAL A 10 0.28 -6.20 0.87
C VAL A 10 1.57 -5.75 0.21
N VAL A 11 1.93 -4.49 0.41
CA VAL A 11 3.16 -3.90 -0.15
C VAL A 11 4.04 -3.43 0.98
N GLN A 12 5.28 -3.91 1.02
CA GLN A 12 6.29 -3.39 1.92
C GLN A 12 7.01 -2.21 1.25
N VAL A 13 6.93 -1.03 1.87
CA VAL A 13 7.75 0.12 1.52
C VAL A 13 9.09 -0.05 2.23
N LYS A 14 10.16 -0.21 1.44
CA LYS A 14 11.52 -0.37 1.97
C LYS A 14 12.12 1.00 2.28
N PRO A 15 12.72 1.18 3.47
CA PRO A 15 13.47 2.38 3.78
C PRO A 15 14.69 2.50 2.85
N ARG A 16 15.11 3.73 2.56
CA ARG A 16 16.40 3.99 1.91
C ARG A 16 17.51 4.01 2.96
N MET A 17 18.77 4.16 2.53
CA MET A 17 19.95 4.22 3.41
C MET A 17 19.83 5.23 4.57
N LEU A 18 19.07 6.32 4.38
CA LEU A 18 18.83 7.38 5.38
C LEU A 18 17.52 7.21 6.17
N GLY A 19 16.87 6.05 6.06
CA GLY A 19 15.59 5.76 6.70
C GLY A 19 14.40 5.79 5.73
N LEU A 20 13.21 5.55 6.28
CA LEU A 20 11.96 5.65 5.55
C LEU A 20 11.55 7.12 5.47
N ARG A 21 11.39 7.62 4.25
CA ARG A 21 10.85 8.97 4.02
C ARG A 21 9.37 8.91 3.70
N THR A 22 8.62 9.90 4.16
CA THR A 22 7.18 10.00 3.88
C THR A 22 6.93 10.01 2.38
N GLU A 23 7.79 10.69 1.61
CA GLU A 23 7.70 10.74 0.14
C GLU A 23 7.76 9.36 -0.53
N ASP A 24 8.47 8.38 0.06
CA ASP A 24 8.54 7.02 -0.48
C ASP A 24 7.21 6.27 -0.31
N VAL A 25 6.52 6.52 0.81
CA VAL A 25 5.19 5.96 1.08
C VAL A 25 4.15 6.63 0.17
N GLU A 26 4.21 7.95 0.04
CA GLU A 26 3.32 8.72 -0.85
C GLU A 26 3.46 8.29 -2.31
N ALA A 27 4.68 8.17 -2.81
CA ALA A 27 4.93 7.71 -4.18
C ALA A 27 4.38 6.30 -4.41
N THR A 28 4.54 5.39 -3.43
CA THR A 28 3.99 4.03 -3.50
C THR A 28 2.46 4.06 -3.52
N LEU A 29 1.83 4.85 -2.64
CA LEU A 29 0.38 5.01 -2.60
C LEU A 29 -0.17 5.60 -3.90
N ALA A 30 0.49 6.62 -4.46
CA ALA A 30 0.10 7.24 -5.72
C ALA A 30 0.12 6.24 -6.88
N GLN A 31 1.21 5.47 -7.01
CA GLN A 31 1.34 4.42 -8.01
C GLN A 31 0.24 3.35 -7.87
N LEU A 32 -0.05 2.92 -6.64
CA LEU A 32 -1.07 1.91 -6.37
C LEU A 32 -2.48 2.44 -6.64
N GLY A 33 -2.77 3.67 -6.25
CA GLY A 33 -4.04 4.35 -6.51
C GLY A 33 -4.31 4.47 -8.01
N GLN A 34 -3.30 4.86 -8.81
CA GLN A 34 -3.42 4.87 -10.27
C GLN A 34 -3.71 3.49 -10.87
N ALA A 35 -3.25 2.42 -10.23
CA ALA A 35 -3.54 1.04 -10.61
C ALA A 35 -4.89 0.50 -10.06
N GLY A 36 -5.71 1.36 -9.46
CA GLY A 36 -7.03 1.05 -8.92
C GLY A 36 -7.01 0.39 -7.53
N TRP A 37 -5.88 0.41 -6.83
CA TRP A 37 -5.81 -0.11 -5.46
C TRP A 37 -6.16 0.97 -4.45
N GLU A 38 -7.03 0.63 -3.52
CA GLU A 38 -7.42 1.46 -2.39
C GLU A 38 -6.67 1.03 -1.13
N LEU A 39 -6.18 2.00 -0.36
CA LEU A 39 -5.54 1.74 0.93
C LEU A 39 -6.59 1.30 1.96
N VAL A 40 -6.31 0.22 2.65
CA VAL A 40 -7.13 -0.29 3.77
C VAL A 40 -6.45 0.01 5.10
N ASN A 41 -5.15 -0.24 5.20
CA ASN A 41 -4.38 -0.02 6.42
C ASN A 41 -2.91 0.22 6.11
N ALA A 42 -2.22 0.90 7.02
CA ALA A 42 -0.77 1.04 7.03
C ALA A 42 -0.23 0.64 8.40
N VAL A 43 0.78 -0.23 8.43
CA VAL A 43 1.46 -0.66 9.66
C VAL A 43 2.94 -0.35 9.52
N GLN A 44 3.47 0.46 10.43
CA GLN A 44 4.90 0.68 10.56
C GLN A 44 5.45 -0.25 11.64
N ALA A 45 6.46 -1.05 11.30
CA ALA A 45 7.19 -1.85 12.29
C ALA A 45 8.69 -1.81 12.01
N GLY A 46 9.44 -1.29 12.98
CA GLY A 46 10.86 -0.99 12.81
C GLY A 46 11.09 0.01 11.68
N LEU A 47 11.97 -0.33 10.74
CA LEU A 47 12.32 0.54 9.60
C LEU A 47 11.37 0.37 8.40
N TYR A 48 10.40 -0.53 8.47
CA TYR A 48 9.54 -0.87 7.34
C TYR A 48 8.10 -0.41 7.55
N THR A 49 7.43 -0.12 6.44
CA THR A 49 5.98 0.15 6.42
C THR A 49 5.28 -0.83 5.49
N TRP A 50 4.26 -1.51 5.97
CA TRP A 50 3.39 -2.37 5.18
C TRP A 50 2.09 -1.65 4.88
N LEU A 51 1.73 -1.61 3.60
CA LEU A 51 0.49 -1.06 3.08
C LEU A 51 -0.42 -2.22 2.67
N TYR A 52 -1.59 -2.28 3.28
CA TYR A 52 -2.63 -3.26 2.98
C TYR A 52 -3.61 -2.62 2.03
N MET A 53 -3.80 -3.21 0.86
CA MET A 53 -4.60 -2.63 -0.20
C MET A 53 -5.71 -3.60 -0.62
N LYS A 54 -6.81 -3.03 -1.12
CA LYS A 54 -7.89 -3.75 -1.78
C LYS A 54 -8.18 -3.18 -3.16
N LYS A 55 -8.78 -3.96 -4.04
CA LYS A 55 -9.26 -3.51 -5.34
C LYS A 55 -10.51 -4.32 -5.72
N GLU A 56 -11.52 -3.68 -6.27
CA GLU A 56 -12.70 -4.37 -6.80
C GLU A 56 -12.34 -5.14 -8.09
N ILE A 57 -12.84 -6.38 -8.23
CA ILE A 57 -12.65 -7.26 -9.39
C ILE A 57 -13.95 -7.40 -10.17
#